data_AF-A6ER24-F1
#
_entry.id   AF-A6ER24-F1
#
_cell.length_a   1.000
_cell.length_b   1.000
_cell.length_c   1.000
_cell.angle_alpha   90.00
_cell.angle_beta   90.00
_cell.angle_gamma   90.00
#
_symmetry.space_group_name_H-M   'P 1'
#
loop_
_entity.id
_entity.type
_entity.pdbx_description
1 polymer ?
#
loop_
_entity_poly.entity_id
_entity_poly.type
_entity_poly.pdbx_seq_one_letter_code
_entity_poly.pdbx_strand_id
1 'polypeptide(L)'
;MKLTKFIIKTLYFFPVGFILGLLSNGFNFNDLIMPLLYGFILGFIIVFWNVFEYEKYSNISSVDFLESRHKKTIPYSLENWQKIKQLLQLQFLDLQIIRQTDDFMEVIILQRTSNSALIIKKKEDVIELDIHNLYWKFLPDFAVNYRLISKLKKNIIQENSLTSSV
;
A
#
# COMPACT_ATOMS: atom_id res chain seq x y z
N MET A 1 2.92 10.69 16.28
CA MET A 1 2.00 10.14 15.25
C MET A 1 2.44 8.76 14.74
N LYS A 2 3.67 8.58 14.20
CA LYS A 2 4.15 7.27 13.70
C LYS A 2 4.19 6.18 14.78
N LEU A 3 4.70 6.49 15.98
CA LEU A 3 4.71 5.56 17.12
C LEU A 3 3.29 5.13 17.54
N THR A 4 2.34 6.07 17.58
CA THR A 4 0.93 5.76 17.89
C THR A 4 0.34 4.81 16.85
N LYS A 5 0.59 5.05 15.56
CA LYS A 5 0.16 4.15 14.47
C LYS A 5 0.80 2.76 14.62
N PHE A 6 2.08 2.69 14.97
CA PHE A 6 2.78 1.43 15.24
C PHE A 6 2.07 0.63 16.34
N ILE A 7 1.83 1.24 17.50
CA ILE A 7 1.18 0.57 18.64
C ILE A 7 -0.23 0.09 18.27
N ILE A 8 -1.03 0.94 17.63
CA ILE A 8 -2.40 0.58 17.20
C ILE A 8 -2.38 -0.59 16.22
N LYS A 9 -1.48 -0.56 15.23
CA LYS A 9 -1.37 -1.63 14.24
C LYS A 9 -0.92 -2.93 14.89
N THR A 10 0.01 -2.88 15.83
CA THR A 10 0.44 -4.06 16.61
C THR A 10 -0.74 -4.66 17.37
N LEU A 11 -1.59 -3.81 17.97
CA LEU A 11 -2.79 -4.27 18.68
C LEU A 11 -3.83 -4.91 17.76
N TYR A 12 -3.94 -4.51 16.49
CA TYR A 12 -4.81 -5.21 15.53
C TYR A 12 -4.36 -6.64 15.22
N PHE A 13 -3.06 -6.93 15.32
CA PHE A 13 -2.53 -8.28 15.12
C PHE A 13 -2.54 -9.13 16.37
N PHE A 14 -2.68 -8.50 17.54
CA PHE A 14 -2.68 -9.18 18.81
C PHE A 14 -3.68 -10.35 18.88
N PRO A 15 -4.95 -10.22 18.45
CA PRO A 15 -5.90 -11.33 18.50
C PRO A 15 -5.45 -12.57 17.72
N VAL A 16 -4.77 -12.38 16.58
CA VAL A 16 -4.29 -13.49 15.75
C VAL A 16 -3.19 -14.27 16.48
N GLY A 17 -2.19 -13.57 17.02
CA GLY A 17 -1.13 -14.22 17.79
C GLY A 17 -1.65 -14.84 19.09
N PHE A 18 -2.61 -14.20 19.74
CA PHE A 18 -3.26 -14.71 20.95
C PHE A 18 -4.00 -16.03 20.68
N ILE A 19 -4.78 -16.11 19.60
CA ILE A 19 -5.49 -17.34 19.20
C ILE A 19 -4.51 -18.45 18.87
N LEU A 20 -3.42 -18.16 18.14
CA LEU A 20 -2.37 -19.14 17.86
C LEU A 20 -1.69 -19.63 19.14
N GLY A 21 -1.43 -18.74 20.08
CA GLY A 21 -0.91 -19.06 21.40
C GLY A 21 -1.87 -19.97 22.18
N LEU A 22 -3.17 -19.65 22.20
CA LEU A 22 -4.19 -20.51 22.82
C LEU A 22 -4.25 -21.91 22.20
N LEU A 23 -4.21 -22.00 20.87
CA LEU A 23 -4.18 -23.28 20.15
C LEU A 23 -2.94 -24.09 20.53
N SER A 24 -1.77 -23.45 20.59
CA SER A 24 -0.52 -24.12 20.96
C SER A 24 -0.50 -24.58 22.43
N ASN A 25 -1.19 -23.86 23.31
CA ASN A 25 -1.30 -24.19 24.74
C ASN A 25 -2.52 -25.10 25.05
N GLY A 26 -3.16 -25.70 24.04
CA GLY A 26 -4.30 -26.61 24.22
C GLY A 26 -5.54 -25.95 24.83
N PHE A 27 -5.76 -24.65 24.58
CA PHE A 27 -6.82 -23.85 25.20
C PHE A 27 -6.81 -23.85 26.72
N ASN A 28 -5.63 -23.97 27.33
CA ASN A 28 -5.50 -23.84 28.78
C ASN A 28 -5.71 -22.38 29.23
N PHE A 29 -6.95 -22.05 29.63
CA PHE A 29 -7.30 -20.72 30.11
C PHE A 29 -6.72 -20.38 31.49
N ASN A 30 -6.12 -21.34 32.19
CA ASN A 30 -5.46 -21.09 33.48
C ASN A 30 -4.04 -20.51 33.29
N ASP A 31 -3.44 -20.66 32.10
CA ASP A 31 -2.16 -20.05 31.75
C ASP A 31 -2.28 -19.23 30.46
N LEU A 32 -2.70 -17.98 30.64
CA LEU A 32 -2.84 -17.00 29.57
C LEU A 32 -1.53 -16.26 29.28
N ILE A 33 -0.49 -16.40 30.11
CA ILE A 33 0.77 -15.65 29.96
C ILE A 33 1.40 -15.97 28.60
N MET A 34 1.48 -17.26 28.25
CA MET A 34 2.02 -17.69 26.96
C MET A 34 1.19 -17.15 25.78
N PRO A 35 -0.14 -17.35 25.71
CA PRO A 35 -0.98 -16.73 24.68
C PRO A 35 -0.83 -15.21 24.53
N LEU A 36 -0.74 -14.48 25.65
CA LEU A 36 -0.53 -13.02 25.65
C LEU A 36 0.81 -12.65 24.99
N LEU A 37 1.89 -13.35 25.34
CA LEU A 37 3.21 -13.12 24.75
C LEU A 37 3.21 -13.40 23.24
N TYR A 38 2.58 -14.49 22.81
CA TYR A 38 2.42 -14.79 21.37
C TYR A 38 1.67 -13.68 20.63
N GLY A 39 0.60 -13.14 21.21
CA GLY A 39 -0.15 -12.01 20.67
C GLY A 39 0.73 -10.79 20.40
N PHE A 40 1.53 -10.38 21.39
CA PHE A 40 2.41 -9.22 21.26
C PHE A 40 3.59 -9.47 20.32
N ILE A 41 4.26 -10.62 20.43
CA ILE A 41 5.43 -10.95 19.60
C ILE A 41 5.03 -10.99 18.13
N LEU A 42 3.94 -11.69 17.80
CA LEU A 42 3.50 -11.81 16.41
C LEU A 42 3.08 -10.45 15.83
N GLY A 43 2.31 -9.66 16.58
CA GLY A 43 1.94 -8.33 16.15
C GLY A 43 3.16 -7.42 15.95
N PHE A 44 4.13 -7.47 16.86
CA PHE A 44 5.34 -6.68 16.76
C PHE A 44 6.17 -7.09 15.54
N ILE A 45 6.38 -8.39 15.31
CA ILE A 45 7.13 -8.90 14.15
C ILE A 45 6.50 -8.41 12.83
N ILE A 46 5.18 -8.54 12.68
CA ILE A 46 4.48 -8.13 11.45
C ILE A 46 4.63 -6.63 11.21
N VAL A 47 4.36 -5.80 12.22
CA VAL A 47 4.42 -4.35 12.06
C VAL A 47 5.86 -3.88 11.89
N PHE A 48 6.79 -4.42 12.68
CA PHE A 48 8.22 -4.09 12.58
C PHE A 48 8.78 -4.45 11.20
N TRP A 49 8.41 -5.61 10.64
CA TRP A 49 8.81 -5.98 9.29
C TRP A 49 8.35 -4.95 8.25
N ASN A 50 7.10 -4.47 8.36
CA ASN A 50 6.59 -3.42 7.49
C ASN A 50 7.34 -2.10 7.67
N VAL A 51 7.67 -1.71 8.92
CA VAL A 51 8.49 -0.52 9.20
C VAL A 51 9.87 -0.63 8.57
N PHE A 52 10.53 -1.77 8.74
CA PHE A 52 11.85 -2.03 8.16
C PHE A 52 11.83 -1.96 6.63
N GLU A 53 10.79 -2.51 5.99
CA GLU A 53 10.60 -2.35 4.54
C GLU A 53 10.39 -0.89 4.15
N TYR A 54 9.63 -0.11 4.93
CA TYR A 54 9.44 1.32 4.66
C TYR A 54 10.73 2.15 4.79
N GLU A 55 11.63 1.81 5.71
CA GLU A 55 12.91 2.53 5.89
C GLU A 55 13.84 2.41 4.69
N LYS A 56 13.70 1.35 3.88
CA LYS A 56 14.43 1.21 2.60
C LYS A 56 14.07 2.32 1.60
N TYR A 57 12.99 3.06 1.81
CA TYR A 57 12.51 4.12 0.94
C TYR A 57 12.63 5.47 1.65
N SER A 58 13.50 6.33 1.12
CA SER A 58 14.05 7.48 1.84
C SER A 58 13.08 8.60 2.24
N ASN A 59 11.76 8.53 1.95
CA ASN A 59 10.82 9.61 2.25
C ASN A 59 9.34 9.18 2.29
N ILE A 60 8.96 8.28 3.21
CA ILE A 60 7.53 7.98 3.44
C ILE A 60 6.89 9.01 4.37
N SER A 61 5.82 9.65 3.87
CA SER A 61 5.03 10.61 4.62
C SER A 61 4.39 9.94 5.84
N SER A 62 4.27 10.67 6.96
CA SER A 62 3.59 10.16 8.16
C SER A 62 2.13 9.80 7.92
N VAL A 63 1.49 10.41 6.92
CA VAL A 63 0.11 10.14 6.52
C VAL A 63 0.01 8.77 5.85
N ASP A 64 1.00 8.42 5.03
CA ASP A 64 1.04 7.15 4.28
C ASP A 64 1.67 5.99 5.08
N PHE A 65 2.28 6.27 6.23
CA PHE A 65 2.97 5.27 7.06
C PHE A 65 2.01 4.25 7.70
N LEU A 66 2.26 2.95 7.46
CA LEU A 66 1.46 1.80 7.94
C LEU A 66 -0.01 1.82 7.49
N GLU A 67 -0.33 2.57 6.43
CA GLU A 67 -1.67 2.57 5.86
C GLU A 67 -1.91 1.32 5.01
N SER A 68 -3.15 0.84 4.97
CA SER A 68 -3.52 -0.33 4.16
C SER A 68 -3.80 0.00 2.69
N ARG A 69 -3.67 1.28 2.33
CA ARG A 69 -3.73 1.78 0.96
C ARG A 69 -2.92 3.06 0.83
N HIS A 70 -2.44 3.35 -0.36
CA HIS A 70 -1.73 4.59 -0.65
C HIS A 70 -2.44 5.38 -1.74
N LYS A 71 -2.62 6.68 -1.49
CA LYS A 71 -3.30 7.59 -2.40
C LYS A 71 -2.41 8.74 -2.83
N LYS A 72 -2.46 9.07 -4.11
CA LYS A 72 -1.82 10.26 -4.67
C LYS A 72 -2.77 10.93 -5.65
N THR A 73 -2.73 12.25 -5.66
CA THR A 73 -3.47 13.08 -6.61
C THR A 73 -2.52 13.76 -7.59
N ILE A 74 -2.97 13.88 -8.83
CA ILE A 74 -2.33 14.62 -9.92
C ILE A 74 -3.37 15.59 -10.48
N PRO A 75 -3.01 16.85 -10.82
CA PRO A 75 -3.93 17.75 -11.50
C PRO A 75 -4.47 17.12 -12.79
N TYR A 76 -5.75 17.25 -13.05
CA TYR A 76 -6.34 16.77 -14.28
C TYR A 76 -5.87 17.63 -15.46
N SER A 77 -5.37 16.96 -16.49
CA SER A 77 -5.23 17.48 -17.84
C SER A 77 -5.36 16.31 -18.80
N LEU A 78 -5.81 16.58 -20.04
CA LEU A 78 -5.90 15.53 -21.06
C LEU A 78 -4.53 14.88 -21.30
N GLU A 79 -3.47 15.68 -21.27
CA GLU A 79 -2.08 15.22 -21.39
C GLU A 79 -1.70 14.25 -20.25
N ASN A 80 -1.99 14.61 -19.00
CA ASN A 80 -1.71 13.73 -17.84
C ASN A 80 -2.47 12.41 -17.95
N TRP A 81 -3.72 12.45 -18.40
CA TRP A 81 -4.54 11.27 -18.57
C TRP A 81 -3.98 10.32 -19.65
N GLN A 82 -3.57 10.87 -20.80
CA GLN A 82 -2.97 10.10 -21.88
C GLN A 82 -1.60 9.52 -21.49
N LYS A 83 -0.77 10.29 -20.76
CA LYS A 83 0.51 9.81 -20.24
C LYS A 83 0.36 8.64 -19.27
N ILE A 84 -0.62 8.70 -18.37
CA ILE A 84 -0.91 7.57 -17.47
C ILE A 84 -1.23 6.31 -18.28
N LYS A 85 -2.09 6.43 -19.30
CA LYS A 85 -2.44 5.30 -20.17
C LYS A 85 -1.19 4.71 -20.84
N GLN A 86 -0.31 5.56 -21.38
CA GLN A 86 0.94 5.12 -22.01
C GLN A 86 1.92 4.46 -21.02
N LEU A 87 2.12 5.06 -19.85
CA LEU A 87 3.02 4.53 -18.82
C LEU A 87 2.56 3.17 -18.30
N LEU A 88 1.25 2.98 -18.14
CA LEU A 88 0.67 1.69 -17.80
C LEU A 88 0.92 0.64 -18.90
N GLN A 89 0.93 1.02 -20.17
CA GLN A 89 1.24 0.09 -21.26
C GLN A 89 2.73 -0.26 -21.38
N LEU A 90 3.63 0.68 -21.03
CA LEU A 90 5.06 0.56 -21.31
C LEU A 90 5.93 0.11 -20.12
N GLN A 91 5.65 0.59 -18.91
CA GLN A 91 6.61 0.50 -17.78
C GLN A 91 6.35 -0.61 -16.77
N PHE A 92 5.22 -1.30 -16.89
CA PHE A 92 4.84 -2.31 -15.93
C PHE A 92 4.52 -3.61 -16.69
N LEU A 93 5.58 -4.38 -16.95
CA LEU A 93 5.54 -5.67 -17.65
C LEU A 93 4.65 -6.72 -16.95
N ASP A 94 4.31 -6.48 -15.69
CA ASP A 94 3.55 -7.38 -14.82
C ASP A 94 2.12 -6.87 -14.53
N LEU A 95 1.53 -6.09 -15.45
CA LEU A 95 0.14 -5.62 -15.30
C LEU A 95 -0.87 -6.51 -16.00
N GLN A 96 -2.00 -6.71 -15.32
CA GLN A 96 -3.23 -7.17 -15.94
C GLN A 96 -4.27 -6.06 -15.83
N ILE A 97 -4.63 -5.46 -16.96
CA ILE A 97 -5.74 -4.50 -17.03
C ILE A 97 -7.04 -5.28 -16.87
N ILE A 98 -7.77 -5.06 -15.77
CA ILE A 98 -9.04 -5.76 -15.52
C ILE A 98 -10.19 -4.97 -16.13
N ARG A 99 -10.18 -3.65 -15.96
CA ARG A 99 -11.29 -2.79 -16.33
C ARG A 99 -10.80 -1.42 -16.74
N GLN A 100 -11.30 -0.95 -17.88
CA GLN A 100 -11.02 0.38 -18.39
C GLN A 100 -12.31 1.00 -18.93
N THR A 101 -12.61 2.21 -18.47
CA THR A 101 -13.62 3.11 -19.03
C THR A 101 -12.98 4.47 -19.28
N ASP A 102 -13.74 5.45 -19.78
CA ASP A 102 -13.20 6.77 -20.08
C ASP A 102 -12.66 7.53 -18.87
N ASP A 103 -13.27 7.29 -17.69
CA ASP A 103 -12.95 7.98 -16.44
C ASP A 103 -12.34 7.06 -15.37
N PHE A 104 -12.17 5.77 -15.65
CA PHE A 104 -11.73 4.79 -14.67
C PHE A 104 -10.79 3.75 -15.28
N MET A 105 -9.70 3.44 -14.59
CA MET A 105 -8.84 2.30 -14.92
C MET A 105 -8.53 1.51 -13.65
N GLU A 106 -8.69 0.20 -13.72
CA GLU A 106 -8.29 -0.73 -12.68
C GLU A 106 -7.33 -1.76 -13.25
N VAL A 107 -6.19 -1.85 -12.59
CA VAL A 107 -5.05 -2.64 -13.05
C VAL A 107 -4.52 -3.46 -11.88
N ILE A 108 -4.38 -4.77 -12.09
CA ILE A 108 -3.63 -5.62 -11.17
C ILE A 108 -2.14 -5.48 -11.48
N ILE A 109 -1.36 -5.17 -10.46
CA ILE A 109 0.09 -5.29 -10.46
C ILE A 109 0.43 -6.64 -9.84
N LEU A 110 0.97 -7.56 -10.65
CA LEU A 110 1.49 -8.82 -10.16
C LEU A 110 2.79 -8.56 -9.39
N GLN A 111 2.88 -9.09 -8.17
CA GLN A 111 4.06 -8.96 -7.33
C GLN A 111 4.44 -10.31 -6.75
N ARG A 112 5.71 -10.47 -6.40
CA ARG A 112 6.25 -11.73 -5.87
C ARG A 112 5.53 -12.23 -4.61
N THR A 113 5.06 -11.33 -3.75
CA THR A 113 4.48 -11.67 -2.45
C THR A 113 2.95 -11.67 -2.48
N SER A 114 2.34 -10.60 -2.97
CA SER A 114 0.90 -10.50 -3.14
C SER A 114 0.56 -9.41 -4.14
N ASN A 115 -0.38 -9.72 -5.02
CA ASN A 115 -0.86 -8.80 -6.03
C ASN A 115 -1.47 -7.55 -5.39
N SER A 116 -1.38 -6.45 -6.12
CA SER A 116 -1.92 -5.15 -5.73
C SER A 116 -2.85 -4.62 -6.81
N ALA A 117 -3.93 -3.96 -6.42
CA ALA A 117 -4.81 -3.26 -7.35
C ALA A 117 -4.43 -1.77 -7.38
N LEU A 118 -4.10 -1.28 -8.57
CA LEU A 118 -3.98 0.14 -8.87
C LEU A 118 -5.28 0.61 -9.52
N ILE A 119 -5.97 1.52 -8.84
CA ILE A 119 -7.19 2.15 -9.29
C ILE A 119 -6.87 3.60 -9.63
N ILE A 120 -7.27 4.00 -10.83
CA ILE A 120 -7.09 5.35 -11.35
C ILE A 120 -8.47 5.90 -11.68
N LYS A 121 -8.81 7.04 -11.08
CA LYS A 121 -10.10 7.71 -11.28
C LYS A 121 -9.87 9.12 -11.78
N LYS A 122 -10.51 9.46 -12.89
CA LYS A 122 -10.61 10.82 -13.38
C LYS A 122 -11.75 11.52 -12.63
N LYS A 123 -11.45 12.67 -12.02
CA LYS A 123 -12.40 13.63 -11.45
C LYS A 123 -12.25 14.97 -12.18
N GLU A 124 -13.15 15.91 -11.89
CA GLU A 124 -13.22 17.22 -12.56
C GLU A 124 -11.87 17.94 -12.59
N ASP A 125 -11.19 18.06 -11.44
CA ASP A 125 -9.92 18.81 -11.33
C ASP A 125 -8.69 17.93 -11.09
N VAL A 126 -8.88 16.64 -10.79
CA VAL A 126 -7.80 15.75 -10.37
C VAL A 126 -7.93 14.34 -10.92
N ILE A 127 -6.78 13.70 -11.11
CA ILE A 127 -6.66 12.27 -11.32
C ILE A 127 -6.24 11.65 -9.97
N GLU A 128 -7.08 10.80 -9.42
CA GLU A 128 -6.81 10.04 -8.21
C GLU A 128 -6.15 8.71 -8.56
N LEU A 129 -5.00 8.47 -7.95
CA LEU A 129 -4.30 7.21 -7.96
C LEU A 129 -4.48 6.57 -6.58
N ASP A 130 -4.96 5.34 -6.54
CA ASP A 130 -5.17 4.55 -5.32
C ASP A 130 -4.57 3.16 -5.53
N ILE A 131 -3.60 2.77 -4.71
CA ILE A 131 -2.99 1.46 -4.77
C ILE A 131 -3.16 0.75 -3.42
N HIS A 132 -3.52 -0.53 -3.47
CA HIS A 132 -3.69 -1.34 -2.27
C HIS A 132 -3.49 -2.83 -2.56
N ASN A 133 -3.12 -3.58 -1.52
CA ASN A 133 -3.09 -5.05 -1.54
C ASN A 133 -4.49 -5.64 -1.82
N LEU A 134 -4.55 -6.64 -2.68
CA LEU A 134 -5.81 -7.25 -3.13
C LEU A 134 -6.50 -8.10 -2.05
N TYR A 135 -5.72 -8.82 -1.23
CA TYR A 135 -6.23 -9.82 -0.29
C TYR A 135 -6.28 -9.31 1.16
N TRP A 136 -5.30 -8.49 1.55
CA TRP A 136 -5.01 -8.22 2.94
C TRP A 136 -5.27 -6.76 3.33
N LYS A 137 -6.52 -6.31 3.16
CA LYS A 137 -6.92 -4.89 3.35
C LYS A 137 -6.79 -4.33 4.78
N PHE A 138 -6.58 -5.20 5.76
CA PHE A 138 -6.32 -4.82 7.16
C PHE A 138 -4.83 -4.72 7.48
N LEU A 139 -3.96 -5.34 6.66
CA LEU A 139 -2.52 -5.22 6.81
C LEU A 139 -2.04 -3.84 6.35
N PRO A 140 -0.95 -3.31 6.92
CA PRO A 140 -0.17 -2.28 6.25
C PRO A 140 0.13 -2.69 4.81
N ASP A 141 -0.06 -1.77 3.87
CA ASP A 141 0.22 -2.01 2.47
C ASP A 141 1.72 -2.05 2.21
N PHE A 142 2.13 -2.75 1.17
CA PHE A 142 3.55 -2.91 0.91
C PHE A 142 4.20 -1.57 0.55
N ALA A 143 5.38 -1.34 1.11
CA ALA A 143 6.25 -0.20 0.78
C ALA A 143 6.51 -0.05 -0.73
N VAL A 144 6.54 -1.18 -1.45
CA VAL A 144 6.65 -1.22 -2.91
C VAL A 144 5.48 -0.48 -3.58
N ASN A 145 4.25 -0.63 -3.11
CA ASN A 145 3.08 0.05 -3.66
C ASN A 145 3.21 1.57 -3.52
N TYR A 146 3.62 2.04 -2.34
CA TYR A 146 3.93 3.45 -2.13
C TYR A 146 4.98 3.98 -3.11
N ARG A 147 6.04 3.20 -3.36
CA ARG A 147 7.08 3.57 -4.32
C ARG A 147 6.54 3.62 -5.74
N LEU A 148 5.75 2.63 -6.16
CA LEU A 148 5.21 2.57 -7.52
C LEU A 148 4.32 3.78 -7.82
N ILE A 149 3.37 4.08 -6.94
CA ILE A 149 2.47 5.23 -7.12
C ILE A 149 3.22 6.57 -7.04
N SER A 150 4.25 6.67 -6.19
CA SER A 150 5.08 7.87 -6.09
C SER A 150 5.96 8.07 -7.32
N LYS A 151 6.54 6.99 -7.86
CA LYS A 151 7.31 7.01 -9.10
C LYS A 151 6.43 7.40 -10.30
N LEU A 152 5.24 6.82 -10.39
CA LEU A 152 4.28 7.17 -11.44
C LEU A 152 3.89 8.65 -11.39
N LYS A 153 3.55 9.17 -10.20
CA LYS A 153 3.29 10.61 -10.03
C LYS A 153 4.49 11.47 -10.43
N LYS A 154 5.71 11.10 -10.00
CA LYS A 154 6.92 11.87 -10.32
C LYS A 154 7.20 11.91 -11.82
N ASN A 155 7.10 10.77 -12.52
CA ASN A 155 7.34 10.70 -13.96
C ASN A 155 6.40 11.64 -14.73
N ILE A 156 5.11 11.66 -14.36
CA ILE A 156 4.10 12.52 -15.00
C ILE A 156 4.40 14.01 -14.77
N ILE A 157 4.76 14.39 -13.53
CA ILE A 157 5.01 15.80 -13.20
C ILE A 157 6.34 16.30 -13.79
N GLN A 158 7.38 15.48 -13.73
CA GLN A 158 8.73 15.87 -14.17
C GLN A 158 8.80 16.04 -15.70
N GLU A 159 8.11 15.18 -16.47
CA GLU A 159 7.99 15.37 -17.92
C GLU A 159 7.23 16.65 -18.28
N ASN A 160 6.18 16.99 -17.54
CA ASN A 160 5.45 18.24 -17.79
C ASN A 160 6.32 19.48 -17.53
N SER A 161 7.17 19.45 -16.50
CA SER A 161 8.09 20.57 -16.24
C SER A 161 9.11 20.78 -17.36
N LEU A 162 9.48 19.71 -18.07
CA LEU A 162 10.40 19.74 -19.21
C LEU A 162 9.72 20.21 -20.50
N THR A 163 8.44 19.87 -20.70
CA THR A 163 7.67 20.34 -21.87
C THR A 163 7.20 21.79 -21.74
N SER A 164 7.02 22.31 -20.53
CA SER A 164 6.70 23.72 -20.28
C SER A 164 7.89 24.69 -20.33
N SER A 165 9.12 24.17 -20.43
CA SER A 165 10.37 24.95 -20.46
C SER A 165 10.99 25.09 -21.86
N VAL A 166 10.25 24.73 -22.92
CA VAL A 166 10.61 24.86 -24.34
C VAL A 166 9.55 25.71 -25.03
#